data_AF-A0A7S2LK78-F1
#
_entry.id   AF-A0A7S2LK78-F1
#
_cell.length_a   1.000
_cell.length_b   1.000
_cell.length_c   1.000
_cell.angle_alpha   90.00
_cell.angle_beta   90.00
_cell.angle_gamma   90.00
#
_symmetry.space_group_name_H-M   'P 1'
#
loop_
_entity.id
_entity.type
_entity.pdbx_description
1 polymer ?
#
loop_
_entity_poly.entity_id
_entity_poly.type
_entity_poly.pdbx_seq_one_letter_code
_entity_poly.pdbx_strand_id
1 'polypeptide(L)'
;SSTAHGDAIWAASVSAALHVRAALAEGRWPDAGGGRGLADVRFLELGAGIGIPSLFLAHALGDAASHARPARPGAGEKQIFVSDIRAYHNLKQLLRSVSRHPHRALIKVVPHTWGEACSGREGESDDEPAGQGPASPRGSGFIAAECGGRRFDVVLASDCIYNPAYHDALLQSIARALARPSGRAVVTFSLHANTAPANVYAFFDAERL
;
A
#
# COMPACT_ATOMS: atom_id res chain seq x y z
N SER A 1 4.47 1.04 28.20
CA SER A 1 5.03 -0.27 27.79
C SER A 1 5.04 -0.33 26.27
N SER A 2 6.17 -0.67 25.65
CA SER A 2 6.27 -0.80 24.19
C SER A 2 5.72 -2.16 23.76
N THR A 3 4.61 -2.17 23.05
CA THR A 3 3.98 -3.40 22.53
C THR A 3 4.71 -3.92 21.30
N ALA A 4 5.98 -4.33 21.40
CA ALA A 4 6.76 -5.14 20.44
C ALA A 4 6.48 -4.89 18.91
N HIS A 5 6.78 -5.83 18.03
CA HIS A 5 6.25 -5.94 16.64
C HIS A 5 6.85 -5.09 15.50
N GLY A 6 7.65 -4.05 15.73
CA GLY A 6 8.29 -3.31 14.62
C GLY A 6 9.41 -4.09 13.91
N ASP A 7 10.25 -4.80 14.67
CA ASP A 7 11.61 -5.17 14.22
C ASP A 7 11.72 -6.64 13.77
N ALA A 8 10.61 -7.39 13.80
CA ALA A 8 10.56 -8.81 13.44
C ALA A 8 10.10 -9.01 11.99
N ILE A 9 10.64 -10.05 11.35
CA ILE A 9 10.12 -10.53 10.06
C ILE A 9 8.97 -11.48 10.35
N TRP A 10 7.76 -11.11 9.94
CA TRP A 10 6.58 -11.96 10.06
C TRP A 10 6.48 -12.92 8.87
N ALA A 11 6.05 -14.16 9.13
CA ALA A 11 5.88 -15.18 8.08
C ALA A 11 4.89 -14.73 7.00
N ALA A 12 3.84 -14.00 7.40
CA ALA A 12 2.88 -13.39 6.48
C ALA A 12 3.54 -12.40 5.51
N SER A 13 4.48 -11.57 5.98
CA SER A 13 5.23 -10.64 5.11
C SER A 13 6.08 -11.36 4.07
N VAL A 14 6.69 -12.50 4.43
CA VAL A 14 7.43 -13.34 3.46
C VAL A 14 6.46 -13.97 2.46
N SER A 15 5.32 -14.47 2.93
CA SER A 15 4.26 -15.03 2.07
C SER A 15 3.74 -14.00 1.06
N ALA A 16 3.47 -12.76 1.51
CA ALA A 16 3.09 -11.65 0.63
C ALA A 16 4.14 -11.37 -0.45
N ALA A 17 5.41 -11.27 -0.06
CA ALA A 17 6.51 -11.04 -1.01
C ALA A 17 6.59 -12.13 -2.09
N LEU A 18 6.48 -13.40 -1.68
CA LEU A 18 6.51 -14.54 -2.60
C LEU A 18 5.28 -14.58 -3.51
N HIS A 19 4.09 -14.31 -2.97
CA HIS A 19 2.85 -14.23 -3.73
C HIS A 19 2.94 -13.12 -4.78
N VAL A 20 3.42 -11.94 -4.38
CA VAL A 20 3.61 -10.80 -5.28
C VAL A 20 4.56 -11.17 -6.42
N ARG A 21 5.70 -11.77 -6.10
CA ARG A 21 6.67 -12.26 -7.12
C ARG A 21 6.03 -13.22 -8.10
N ALA A 22 5.29 -14.22 -7.61
CA ALA A 22 4.64 -15.21 -8.47
C ALA A 22 3.61 -14.54 -9.37
N ALA A 23 2.79 -13.63 -8.83
CA ALA A 23 1.84 -12.87 -9.62
C ALA A 23 2.51 -11.99 -10.69
N LEU A 24 3.69 -11.42 -10.41
CA LEU A 24 4.49 -10.65 -11.39
C LEU A 24 4.99 -11.53 -12.52
N ALA A 25 5.58 -12.68 -12.18
CA ALA A 25 6.11 -13.64 -13.15
C ALA A 25 5.03 -14.23 -14.06
N GLU A 26 3.83 -14.43 -13.53
CA GLU A 26 2.69 -15.00 -14.26
C GLU A 26 1.85 -13.94 -14.99
N GLY A 27 2.20 -12.65 -14.89
CA GLY A 27 1.42 -11.56 -15.51
C GLY A 27 -0.02 -11.43 -14.97
N ARG A 28 -0.29 -11.92 -13.76
CA ARG A 28 -1.66 -11.98 -13.16
C ARG A 28 -2.10 -10.68 -12.48
N TRP A 29 -1.31 -9.63 -12.56
CA TRP A 29 -1.64 -8.33 -11.97
C TRP A 29 -2.77 -7.65 -12.73
N PRO A 30 -3.57 -6.79 -12.07
CA PRO A 30 -4.83 -6.31 -12.61
C PRO A 30 -4.65 -5.78 -14.01
N ASP A 31 -5.59 -6.20 -14.84
CA ASP A 31 -5.51 -6.17 -16.28
C ASP A 31 -4.97 -4.80 -16.71
N ALA A 32 -3.73 -4.85 -17.18
CA ALA A 32 -3.26 -3.97 -18.21
C ALA A 32 -4.07 -4.19 -19.51
N GLY A 33 -5.37 -4.43 -19.44
CA GLY A 33 -6.27 -4.64 -20.59
C GLY A 33 -6.33 -3.43 -21.51
N GLY A 34 -5.67 -2.32 -21.15
CA GLY A 34 -5.37 -1.17 -21.99
C GLY A 34 -3.90 -1.02 -22.41
N GLY A 35 -3.06 -2.07 -22.33
CA GLY A 35 -1.64 -2.03 -22.69
C GLY A 35 -0.69 -1.43 -21.65
N ARG A 36 -1.11 -1.32 -20.37
CA ARG A 36 -0.25 -0.79 -19.29
C ARG A 36 0.87 -1.76 -18.94
N GLY A 37 2.11 -1.29 -18.90
CA GLY A 37 3.23 -2.11 -18.46
C GLY A 37 3.19 -2.32 -16.94
N LEU A 38 3.95 -3.29 -16.46
CA LEU A 38 4.22 -3.44 -15.04
C LEU A 38 4.82 -2.15 -14.42
N ALA A 39 5.55 -1.37 -15.22
CA ALA A 39 6.09 -0.06 -14.83
C ALA A 39 5.00 0.98 -14.51
N ASP A 40 3.76 0.79 -14.97
CA ASP A 40 2.66 1.71 -14.75
C ASP A 40 1.84 1.36 -13.48
N VAL A 41 2.07 0.18 -12.88
CA VAL A 41 1.30 -0.30 -11.72
C VAL A 41 1.79 0.39 -10.44
N ARG A 42 0.88 0.97 -9.66
CA ARG A 42 1.20 1.61 -8.38
C ARG A 42 0.85 0.72 -7.20
N PHE A 43 1.78 0.63 -6.26
CA PHE A 43 1.67 -0.23 -5.08
C PHE A 43 1.65 0.61 -3.81
N LEU A 44 0.81 0.21 -2.85
CA LEU A 44 0.83 0.69 -1.48
C LEU A 44 0.96 -0.49 -0.53
N GLU A 45 1.87 -0.42 0.43
CA GLU A 45 1.89 -1.32 1.58
C GLU A 45 1.41 -0.57 2.84
N LEU A 46 0.40 -1.13 3.50
CA LEU A 46 -0.16 -0.67 4.76
C LEU A 46 0.46 -1.48 5.92
N GLY A 47 0.90 -0.79 6.98
CA GLY A 47 1.46 -1.44 8.17
C GLY A 47 2.75 -2.20 7.89
N ALA A 48 3.67 -1.56 7.17
CA ALA A 48 4.79 -2.25 6.54
C ALA A 48 5.86 -2.79 7.52
N GLY A 49 5.95 -2.27 8.74
CA GLY A 49 7.01 -2.61 9.70
C GLY A 49 8.39 -2.26 9.14
N ILE A 50 9.18 -3.27 8.76
CA ILE A 50 10.46 -3.09 8.05
C ILE A 50 10.34 -3.02 6.52
N GLY A 51 9.16 -3.30 5.95
CA GLY A 51 8.83 -3.17 4.52
C GLY A 51 9.24 -4.35 3.63
N ILE A 52 9.30 -5.59 4.15
CA ILE A 52 9.76 -6.76 3.35
C ILE A 52 9.02 -6.91 2.01
N PRO A 53 7.67 -6.93 1.94
CA PRO A 53 6.94 -7.02 0.69
C PRO A 53 7.34 -5.92 -0.31
N SER A 54 7.35 -4.65 0.13
CA SER A 54 7.72 -3.53 -0.73
C SER A 54 9.17 -3.53 -1.19
N LEU A 55 10.12 -3.94 -0.34
CA LEU A 55 11.53 -4.05 -0.70
C LEU A 55 11.73 -5.16 -1.74
N PHE A 56 11.09 -6.31 -1.53
CA PHE A 56 11.15 -7.42 -2.48
C PHE A 56 10.55 -7.02 -3.84
N LEU A 57 9.39 -6.37 -3.81
CA LEU A 57 8.73 -5.82 -4.99
C LEU A 57 9.63 -4.82 -5.72
N ALA A 58 10.30 -3.92 -5.00
CA ALA A 58 11.22 -2.95 -5.59
C ALA A 58 12.41 -3.63 -6.29
N HIS A 59 12.90 -4.74 -5.74
CA HIS A 59 13.94 -5.53 -6.39
C HIS A 59 13.45 -6.17 -7.68
N ALA A 60 12.31 -6.85 -7.63
CA ALA A 60 11.72 -7.48 -8.82
C ALA A 60 11.42 -6.47 -9.94
N LEU A 61 10.89 -5.29 -9.60
CA LEU A 61 10.63 -4.21 -10.56
C LEU A 61 11.92 -3.60 -11.11
N GLY A 62 12.92 -3.40 -10.24
CA GLY A 62 14.22 -2.86 -10.62
C GLY A 62 14.99 -3.75 -11.58
N ASP A 63 14.97 -5.06 -11.35
CA ASP A 63 15.60 -6.05 -12.24
C ASP A 63 14.87 -6.09 -13.59
N ALA A 64 13.53 -6.12 -13.58
CA ALA A 64 12.73 -6.09 -14.80
C ALA A 64 12.98 -4.82 -15.64
N ALA A 65 13.08 -3.65 -14.99
CA ALA A 65 13.36 -2.39 -15.67
C ALA A 65 14.78 -2.34 -16.27
N SER A 66 15.75 -3.01 -15.63
CA SER A 66 17.13 -3.10 -16.13
C SER A 66 17.26 -3.96 -17.38
N HIS A 67 16.33 -4.89 -17.60
CA HIS A 67 16.26 -5.76 -18.79
C HIS A 67 15.37 -5.21 -19.91
N ALA A 68 14.49 -4.25 -19.62
CA ALA A 68 13.63 -3.61 -20.62
C ALA A 68 14.40 -2.52 -21.41
N ARG A 69 14.09 -2.34 -22.71
CA ARG A 69 14.55 -1.16 -23.48
C ARG A 69 14.17 0.11 -22.71
N PRO A 70 15.02 1.16 -22.71
CA PRO A 70 14.76 2.36 -21.92
C PRO A 70 13.38 2.92 -22.23
N ALA A 71 12.48 2.83 -21.24
CA ALA A 71 11.15 3.41 -21.33
C ALA A 71 11.26 4.94 -21.31
N ARG A 72 10.27 5.60 -21.91
CA ARG A 72 10.15 7.05 -22.10
C ARG A 72 10.47 7.87 -20.83
N PRO A 73 10.91 9.13 -21.00
CA PRO A 73 11.23 10.03 -19.89
C PRO A 73 10.00 10.33 -19.01
N GLY A 74 9.84 9.51 -17.98
CA GLY A 74 9.04 9.70 -16.77
C GLY A 74 9.73 9.08 -15.55
N ALA A 75 11.04 8.79 -15.67
CA ALA A 75 11.89 7.93 -14.84
C ALA A 75 12.15 8.40 -13.40
N GLY A 76 11.29 9.26 -12.83
CA GLY A 76 11.41 9.77 -11.47
C GLY A 76 10.19 9.51 -10.59
N GLU A 77 9.11 8.93 -11.14
CA GLU A 77 7.90 8.76 -10.37
C GLU A 77 8.01 7.56 -9.41
N LYS A 78 7.63 7.79 -8.15
CA LYS A 78 7.54 6.76 -7.13
C LYS A 78 6.45 5.77 -7.50
N GLN A 79 6.80 4.49 -7.54
CA GLN A 79 5.90 3.41 -7.92
C GLN A 79 5.37 2.66 -6.69
N ILE A 80 6.20 2.55 -5.66
CA ILE A 80 5.93 1.78 -4.44
C ILE A 80 5.86 2.74 -3.27
N PHE A 81 4.70 2.76 -2.61
CA PHE A 81 4.46 3.56 -1.43
C PHE A 81 4.39 2.62 -0.24
N VAL A 82 5.13 2.94 0.82
CA VAL A 82 5.28 2.07 1.98
C VAL A 82 4.91 2.88 3.20
N SER A 83 3.93 2.39 3.94
CA SER A 83 3.31 3.16 5.00
C SER A 83 3.24 2.41 6.32
N ASP A 84 3.34 3.17 7.39
CA ASP A 84 3.20 2.70 8.75
C ASP A 84 2.63 3.84 9.61
N ILE A 85 2.22 3.49 10.84
CA ILE A 85 1.64 4.45 11.80
C ILE A 85 2.58 5.64 11.98
N ARG A 86 1.99 6.81 12.28
CA ARG A 86 2.72 8.08 12.52
C ARG A 86 3.54 8.10 13.82
N ALA A 87 4.17 6.98 14.16
CA ALA A 87 5.11 6.86 15.25
C ALA A 87 6.55 6.94 14.71
N TYR A 88 7.35 7.80 15.35
CA TYR A 88 8.72 8.08 14.91
C TYR A 88 9.58 6.81 14.74
N HIS A 89 9.42 5.82 15.62
CA HIS A 89 10.23 4.61 15.57
C HIS A 89 9.92 3.71 14.37
N ASN A 90 8.64 3.49 14.04
CA ASN A 90 8.22 2.74 12.85
C ASN A 90 8.77 3.37 11.57
N LEU A 91 8.53 4.67 11.38
CA LEU A 91 8.97 5.38 10.18
C LEU A 91 10.49 5.42 10.06
N LYS A 92 11.20 5.63 11.18
CA LYS A 92 12.68 5.61 11.19
C LYS A 92 13.23 4.25 10.77
N GLN A 93 12.63 3.17 11.24
CA GLN A 93 13.04 1.83 10.84
C GLN A 93 12.79 1.58 9.36
N LEU A 94 11.59 1.91 8.88
CA LEU A 94 11.23 1.74 7.48
C LEU A 94 12.16 2.56 6.56
N LEU A 95 12.46 3.81 6.93
CA LEU A 95 13.43 4.65 6.23
C LEU A 95 14.84 4.04 6.21
N ARG A 96 15.27 3.40 7.31
CA ARG A 96 16.56 2.68 7.35
C ARG A 96 16.58 1.51 6.36
N SER A 97 15.52 0.71 6.30
CA SER A 97 15.43 -0.39 5.34
C SER A 97 15.45 0.12 3.89
N VAL A 98 14.63 1.14 3.58
CA VAL A 98 14.55 1.71 2.24
C VAL A 98 15.85 2.38 1.81
N SER A 99 16.51 3.14 2.70
CA SER A 99 17.76 3.87 2.35
C SER A 99 18.91 2.95 1.93
N ARG A 100 18.91 1.70 2.41
CA ARG A 100 19.91 0.68 2.08
C ARG A 100 19.56 -0.14 0.84
N HIS A 101 18.35 0.01 0.29
CA HIS A 101 17.90 -0.79 -0.83
C HIS A 101 18.46 -0.27 -2.17
N PRO A 102 18.94 -1.15 -3.09
CA PRO A 102 19.47 -0.73 -4.39
C PRO A 102 18.46 0.07 -5.23
N HIS A 103 17.19 -0.34 -5.19
CA HIS A 103 16.09 0.29 -5.96
C HIS A 103 15.27 1.29 -5.13
N ARG A 104 15.85 1.91 -4.10
CA ARG A 104 15.17 2.91 -3.24
C ARG A 104 14.55 4.08 -4.02
N ALA A 105 15.01 4.35 -5.24
CA ALA A 105 14.44 5.36 -6.12
C ALA A 105 12.97 5.07 -6.47
N LEU A 106 12.55 3.80 -6.53
CA LEU A 106 11.16 3.39 -6.79
C LEU A 106 10.24 3.57 -5.57
N ILE A 107 10.82 3.67 -4.38
CA ILE A 107 10.12 3.58 -3.10
C ILE A 107 9.91 4.97 -2.49
N LYS A 108 8.71 5.23 -1.97
CA LYS A 108 8.38 6.37 -1.11
C LYS A 108 7.86 5.86 0.23
N VAL A 109 8.48 6.29 1.32
CA VAL A 109 7.94 6.08 2.67
C VAL A 109 6.92 7.18 2.95
N VAL A 110 5.72 6.81 3.38
CA VAL A 110 4.64 7.76 3.69
C VAL A 110 4.04 7.45 5.08
N PRO A 111 3.91 8.45 5.96
CA PRO A 111 3.26 8.27 7.25
C PRO A 111 1.74 8.09 7.07
N HIS A 112 1.15 7.05 7.66
CA HIS A 112 -0.29 6.80 7.57
C HIS A 112 -0.82 6.02 8.78
N THR A 113 -1.81 6.58 9.48
CA THR A 113 -2.60 5.83 10.47
C THR A 113 -3.86 5.29 9.81
N TRP A 114 -4.16 4.00 9.99
CA TRP A 114 -5.35 3.40 9.39
C TRP A 114 -6.64 4.12 9.80
N GLY A 115 -7.58 4.23 8.86
CA GLY A 115 -8.84 4.94 9.07
C GLY A 115 -8.72 6.47 9.11
N GLU A 116 -7.50 7.05 9.06
CA GLU A 116 -7.36 8.51 8.99
C GLU A 116 -8.09 9.07 7.75
N ALA A 117 -8.73 10.22 7.91
CA ALA A 117 -9.57 10.79 6.87
C ALA A 117 -8.76 10.98 5.58
N CYS A 118 -9.20 10.32 4.50
CA CYS A 118 -8.73 10.63 3.16
C CYS A 118 -9.58 11.78 2.64
N SER A 119 -9.31 12.99 3.10
CA SER A 119 -10.13 14.16 2.78
C SER A 119 -10.14 14.42 1.27
N GLY A 120 -11.31 14.10 0.72
CA GLY A 120 -11.95 14.45 -0.52
C GLY A 120 -13.37 13.89 -0.35
N ARG A 121 -14.39 14.74 -0.40
CA ARG A 121 -15.79 14.41 -0.08
C ARG A 121 -16.19 13.02 -0.60
N GLU A 122 -16.64 12.14 0.30
CA GLU A 122 -17.47 10.99 -0.09
C GLU A 122 -18.79 11.59 -0.61
N GLY A 123 -18.92 11.77 -1.92
CA GLY A 123 -20.14 12.27 -2.56
C GLY A 123 -20.00 13.27 -3.72
N GLU A 124 -18.79 13.67 -4.15
CA GLU A 124 -18.63 14.45 -5.39
C GLU A 124 -18.52 13.49 -6.58
N SER A 125 -19.62 13.36 -7.33
CA SER A 125 -19.65 12.85 -8.69
C SER A 125 -18.65 13.60 -9.56
N ASP A 126 -17.98 12.90 -10.48
CA ASP A 126 -16.93 13.39 -11.39
C ASP A 126 -17.37 14.51 -12.39
N ASP A 127 -18.51 15.20 -12.16
CA ASP A 127 -19.20 16.06 -13.13
C ASP A 127 -19.38 17.55 -12.71
N GLU A 128 -18.79 18.04 -11.62
CA GLU A 128 -18.91 19.47 -11.23
C GLU A 128 -17.82 20.36 -11.85
N PRO A 129 -18.17 21.48 -12.53
CA PRO A 129 -17.21 22.36 -13.18
C PRO A 129 -16.46 23.24 -12.18
N ALA A 130 -15.16 23.46 -12.45
CA ALA A 130 -14.20 24.14 -11.61
C ALA A 130 -14.59 25.60 -11.24
N GLY A 131 -15.31 25.77 -10.13
CA GLY A 131 -15.55 27.06 -9.48
C GLY A 131 -14.36 27.48 -8.61
N GLN A 132 -13.65 28.54 -9.03
CA GLN A 132 -12.48 29.10 -8.37
C GLN A 132 -12.88 29.91 -7.11
N GLY A 133 -12.78 29.29 -5.93
CA GLY A 133 -12.77 29.97 -4.63
C GLY A 133 -11.40 29.85 -3.96
N PRO A 134 -11.00 30.80 -3.08
CA PRO A 134 -9.69 30.76 -2.43
C PRO A 134 -9.59 29.53 -1.51
N ALA A 135 -8.63 28.67 -1.82
CA ALA A 135 -8.38 27.40 -1.15
C ALA A 135 -7.99 27.60 0.32
N SER A 136 -8.94 27.43 1.24
CA SER A 136 -8.58 27.03 2.60
C SER A 136 -7.93 25.65 2.53
N PRO A 137 -6.82 25.39 3.27
CA PRO A 137 -6.18 24.08 3.32
C PRO A 137 -7.05 23.14 4.17
N ARG A 138 -8.22 22.77 3.65
CA ARG A 138 -9.02 21.66 4.16
C ARG A 138 -8.15 20.43 3.98
N GLY A 139 -7.63 19.94 5.11
CA GLY A 139 -6.50 19.02 5.17
C GLY A 139 -6.62 17.97 4.09
N SER A 140 -5.63 17.83 3.23
CA SER A 140 -5.66 16.85 2.15
C SER A 140 -5.45 15.47 2.76
N GLY A 141 -6.30 14.50 2.40
CA GLY A 141 -6.14 13.12 2.86
C GLY A 141 -4.77 12.56 2.51
N PHE A 142 -4.30 11.48 3.16
CA PHE A 142 -2.95 10.97 2.90
C PHE A 142 -2.69 10.68 1.41
N ILE A 143 -3.70 10.22 0.67
CA ILE A 143 -3.59 10.04 -0.78
C ILE A 143 -3.27 11.36 -1.50
N ALA A 144 -3.94 12.44 -1.15
CA ALA A 144 -3.70 13.76 -1.71
C ALA A 144 -2.38 14.38 -1.22
N ALA A 145 -2.12 14.35 0.08
CA ALA A 145 -0.93 14.94 0.71
C ALA A 145 0.36 14.20 0.35
N GLU A 146 0.34 12.86 0.40
CA GLU A 146 1.53 12.02 0.32
C GLU A 146 1.64 11.27 -1.01
N CYS A 147 0.53 11.03 -1.72
CA CYS A 147 0.51 10.17 -2.91
C CYS A 147 0.15 10.91 -4.21
N GLY A 148 0.10 12.26 -4.17
CA GLY A 148 -0.19 13.10 -5.34
C GLY A 148 -1.64 12.98 -5.82
N GLY A 149 -2.57 12.64 -4.94
CA GLY A 149 -4.00 12.49 -5.25
C GLY A 149 -4.36 11.21 -6.00
N ARG A 150 -3.38 10.40 -6.38
CA ARG A 150 -3.59 9.19 -7.18
C ARG A 150 -3.75 7.96 -6.29
N ARG A 151 -4.68 7.09 -6.66
CA ARG A 151 -4.95 5.78 -6.02
C ARG A 151 -3.98 4.68 -6.50
N PHE A 152 -4.10 3.50 -5.91
CA PHE A 152 -3.19 2.37 -6.10
C PHE A 152 -3.85 1.21 -6.83
N ASP A 153 -3.18 0.66 -7.82
CA ASP A 153 -3.62 -0.56 -8.51
C ASP A 153 -3.52 -1.78 -7.58
N VAL A 154 -2.59 -1.73 -6.62
CA VAL A 154 -2.35 -2.79 -5.64
C VAL A 154 -2.16 -2.23 -4.24
N VAL A 155 -2.90 -2.78 -3.27
CA VAL A 155 -2.69 -2.52 -1.85
C VAL A 155 -2.27 -3.82 -1.15
N LEU A 156 -1.17 -3.80 -0.42
CA LEU A 156 -0.66 -4.91 0.38
C LEU A 156 -0.92 -4.63 1.86
N ALA A 157 -1.39 -5.64 2.58
CA ALA A 157 -1.45 -5.64 4.04
C ALA A 157 -0.97 -7.00 4.55
N SER A 158 0.14 -7.02 5.29
CA SER A 158 0.78 -8.25 5.75
C SER A 158 0.79 -8.30 7.27
N ASP A 159 0.16 -9.33 7.83
CA ASP A 159 -0.04 -9.52 9.26
C ASP A 159 -0.71 -8.32 9.97
N CYS A 160 -1.65 -7.67 9.27
CA CYS A 160 -2.33 -6.47 9.77
C CYS A 160 -3.69 -6.74 10.44
N ILE A 161 -4.20 -7.97 10.35
CA ILE A 161 -5.56 -8.36 10.79
C ILE A 161 -5.57 -9.23 12.06
N TYR A 162 -4.47 -9.26 12.81
CA TYR A 162 -4.39 -10.04 14.05
C TYR A 162 -5.23 -9.42 15.19
N ASN A 163 -5.54 -8.12 15.10
CA ASN A 163 -6.31 -7.38 16.08
C ASN A 163 -7.63 -6.87 15.48
N PRO A 164 -8.77 -7.49 15.84
CA PRO A 164 -10.09 -7.13 15.33
C PRO A 164 -10.49 -5.67 15.53
N ALA A 165 -9.95 -5.01 16.57
CA ALA A 165 -10.25 -3.60 16.86
C ALA A 165 -9.81 -2.64 15.74
N TYR A 166 -8.91 -3.08 14.84
CA TYR A 166 -8.41 -2.26 13.73
C TYR A 166 -8.97 -2.66 12.36
N HIS A 167 -9.85 -3.66 12.28
CA HIS A 167 -10.35 -4.16 11.00
C HIS A 167 -11.09 -3.09 10.20
N ASP A 168 -12.01 -2.34 10.82
CA ASP A 168 -12.78 -1.30 10.11
C ASP A 168 -11.87 -0.18 9.60
N ALA A 169 -10.93 0.27 10.44
CA ALA A 169 -9.96 1.30 10.06
C ALA A 169 -9.08 0.84 8.90
N LEU A 170 -8.62 -0.42 8.91
CA LEU A 170 -7.82 -0.99 7.83
C LEU A 170 -8.64 -1.14 6.54
N LEU A 171 -9.87 -1.65 6.62
CA LEU A 171 -10.78 -1.79 5.46
C LEU A 171 -11.05 -0.42 4.82
N GLN A 172 -11.33 0.61 5.62
CA GLN A 172 -11.51 1.97 5.13
C GLN A 172 -10.25 2.48 4.41
N SER A 173 -9.06 2.25 4.96
CA SER A 173 -7.80 2.61 4.31
C SER A 173 -7.61 1.89 2.97
N ILE A 174 -7.88 0.58 2.91
CA ILE A 174 -7.81 -0.20 1.67
C ILE A 174 -8.79 0.34 0.63
N ALA A 175 -10.07 0.53 0.99
CA ALA A 175 -11.12 0.98 0.08
C ALA A 175 -10.86 2.39 -0.49
N ARG A 176 -10.26 3.28 0.31
CA ARG A 176 -9.90 4.64 -0.09
C ARG A 176 -8.62 4.68 -0.93
N ALA A 177 -7.67 3.79 -0.65
CA ALA A 177 -6.40 3.73 -1.38
C ALA A 177 -6.53 3.05 -2.75
N LEU A 178 -7.39 2.05 -2.89
CA LEU A 178 -7.53 1.28 -4.12
C LEU A 178 -8.11 2.12 -5.28
N ALA A 179 -7.49 1.96 -6.44
CA ALA A 179 -8.02 2.42 -7.72
C ALA A 179 -9.24 1.57 -8.10
N ARG A 180 -10.28 2.20 -8.64
CA ARG A 180 -11.49 1.51 -9.10
C ARG A 180 -11.54 1.52 -10.63
N PRO A 181 -12.16 0.50 -11.27
CA PRO A 181 -12.74 -0.70 -10.66
C PRO A 181 -11.74 -1.87 -10.51
N SER A 182 -10.51 -1.73 -11.02
CA SER A 182 -9.58 -2.85 -11.21
C SER A 182 -8.57 -3.07 -10.08
N GLY A 183 -8.50 -2.18 -9.09
CA GLY A 183 -7.54 -2.29 -8.00
C GLY A 183 -7.73 -3.55 -7.17
N ARG A 184 -6.63 -4.12 -6.67
CA ARG A 184 -6.65 -5.35 -5.87
C ARG A 184 -5.97 -5.15 -4.52
N ALA A 185 -6.60 -5.63 -3.45
CA ALA A 185 -5.95 -5.80 -2.16
C ALA A 185 -5.39 -7.22 -2.02
N VAL A 186 -4.16 -7.34 -1.55
CA VAL A 186 -3.54 -8.61 -1.14
C VAL A 186 -3.35 -8.55 0.37
N VAL A 187 -4.14 -9.37 1.07
CA VAL A 187 -4.09 -9.46 2.53
C VAL A 187 -3.51 -10.82 2.90
N THR A 188 -2.39 -10.82 3.61
CA THR A 188 -1.77 -12.03 4.15
C THR A 188 -1.69 -11.93 5.66
N PHE A 189 -1.82 -13.05 6.35
CA PHE A 189 -1.82 -13.08 7.81
C PHE A 189 -1.39 -14.43 8.33
N SER A 190 -0.91 -14.44 9.57
CA SER A 190 -0.72 -15.67 10.34
C SER A 190 -1.82 -15.76 11.39
N LEU A 191 -2.24 -16.98 11.75
CA LEU A 191 -3.10 -17.16 12.92
C LEU A 191 -2.23 -17.12 14.18
N HIS A 192 -2.58 -16.20 15.08
CA HIS A 192 -1.88 -15.99 16.34
C HIS A 192 -2.71 -16.56 17.50
N ALA A 193 -2.06 -17.11 18.52
CA ALA A 193 -2.76 -17.71 19.67
C ALA A 193 -3.50 -16.68 20.55
N ASN A 194 -3.26 -15.38 20.35
CA ASN A 194 -3.85 -14.28 21.13
C ASN A 194 -5.23 -13.82 20.61
N THR A 195 -5.67 -14.30 19.44
CA THR A 195 -6.95 -13.92 18.84
C THR A 195 -7.63 -15.16 18.27
N ALA A 196 -8.91 -15.37 18.59
CA ALA A 196 -9.66 -16.48 18.04
C ALA A 196 -9.68 -16.41 16.49
N PRO A 197 -9.41 -17.51 15.76
CA PRO A 197 -9.37 -17.49 14.30
C PRO A 197 -10.62 -16.91 13.65
N ALA A 198 -11.81 -17.20 14.19
CA ALA A 198 -13.07 -16.64 13.71
C ALA A 198 -13.07 -15.10 13.67
N ASN A 199 -12.48 -14.45 14.67
CA ASN A 199 -12.40 -12.99 14.72
C ASN A 199 -11.42 -12.42 13.67
N VAL A 200 -10.37 -13.16 13.34
CA VAL A 200 -9.44 -12.79 12.25
C VAL A 200 -10.13 -12.94 10.90
N TYR A 201 -10.80 -14.08 10.67
CA TYR A 201 -11.54 -14.34 9.42
C TYR A 201 -12.70 -13.37 9.19
N ALA A 202 -13.31 -12.85 10.26
CA ALA A 202 -14.35 -11.83 10.17
C ALA A 202 -13.90 -10.53 9.45
N PHE A 203 -12.60 -10.35 9.18
CA PHE A 203 -12.10 -9.30 8.28
C PHE A 203 -12.67 -9.43 6.85
N PHE A 204 -12.94 -10.65 6.39
CA PHE A 204 -13.37 -10.96 5.02
C PHE A 204 -14.88 -11.17 4.88
N ASP A 205 -15.65 -10.93 5.93
CA ASP A 205 -17.11 -11.06 5.88
C ASP A 205 -17.67 -10.09 4.83
N ALA A 206 -18.49 -10.61 3.91
CA ALA A 206 -18.99 -9.85 2.75
C ALA A 206 -19.79 -8.60 3.14
N GLU A 207 -20.37 -8.56 4.33
CA GLU A 207 -21.07 -7.37 4.85
C GLU A 207 -20.13 -6.19 5.13
N ARG A 208 -18.80 -6.40 5.10
CA ARG A 208 -17.77 -5.39 5.37
C ARG A 208 -17.03 -4.90 4.12
N LEU A 209 -17.24 -5.51 2.95
CA LEU A 209 -16.55 -5.23 1.68
C LEU A 209 -17.49 -4.58 0.66
#